data_AF-A0A0P0CJD5-F1
#
_entry.id   AF-A0A0P0CJD5-F1
#
_cell.length_a   1.000
_cell.length_b   1.000
_cell.length_c   1.000
_cell.angle_alpha   90.00
_cell.angle_beta   90.00
_cell.angle_gamma   90.00
#
_symmetry.space_group_name_H-M   'P 1'
#
loop_
_entity.id
_entity.type
_entity.pdbx_description
1 polymer ?
#
loop_
_entity_poly.entity_id
_entity_poly.type
_entity_poly.pdbx_seq_one_letter_code
_entity_poly.pdbx_strand_id
1 'polypeptide(L)'
;ICASENSVVVDKEVYDQVKEAFLKRHCYFLKADEIKLFEEHFIDPRRGTVAGPMAGKSAVKIAEMCGVTVPADTQVIVAEYSGVGPKYPLSAEKLSPVFTLYKAENSVQAFKICTDLLNYG
;
A
#
# COMPACT_ATOMS: atom_id res chain seq x y z
N ILE A 1 5.60 8.06 11.88
CA ILE A 1 5.96 9.47 11.60
C ILE A 1 5.02 9.93 10.50
N CYS A 2 4.33 11.06 10.62
CA CYS A 2 3.30 11.45 9.64
C CYS A 2 3.87 11.71 8.22
N ALA A 3 5.13 12.14 8.13
CA ALA A 3 5.82 12.35 6.85
C ALA A 3 6.41 11.05 6.24
N SER A 4 6.09 9.86 6.77
CA SER A 4 6.52 8.61 6.13
C SER A 4 5.74 8.40 4.83
N GLU A 5 6.40 7.82 3.84
CA GLU A 5 5.78 7.47 2.57
C GLU A 5 4.57 6.54 2.77
N ASN A 6 3.50 6.78 2.00
CA ASN A 6 2.23 6.05 2.06
C ASN A 6 1.93 5.28 0.75
N SER A 7 2.33 5.89 -0.36
CA SER A 7 2.05 5.46 -1.72
C SER A 7 3.25 5.77 -2.60
N VAL A 8 3.47 4.93 -3.60
CA VAL A 8 4.54 5.10 -4.59
C VAL A 8 3.89 5.14 -5.96
N VAL A 9 4.14 6.19 -6.74
CA VAL A 9 3.62 6.35 -8.10
C VAL A 9 4.80 6.28 -9.05
N VAL A 10 4.76 5.34 -10.00
CA VAL A 10 5.91 5.00 -10.84
C VAL A 10 5.51 5.04 -12.31
N ASP A 11 6.32 5.71 -13.11
CA ASP A 11 6.19 5.73 -14.57
C ASP A 11 6.33 4.31 -15.14
N LYS A 12 5.46 3.96 -16.09
CA LYS A 12 5.39 2.61 -16.67
C LYS A 12 6.73 2.11 -17.22
N GLU A 13 7.57 3.01 -17.74
CA GLU A 13 8.85 2.70 -18.36
C GLU A 13 9.85 2.10 -17.37
N VAL A 14 9.71 2.42 -16.07
CA VAL A 14 10.62 1.95 -15.01
C VAL A 14 9.91 1.10 -13.95
N TYR A 15 8.63 0.80 -14.13
CA TYR A 15 7.80 0.10 -13.14
C TYR A 15 8.39 -1.24 -12.71
N ASP A 16 8.80 -2.07 -13.67
CA ASP A 16 9.33 -3.40 -13.37
C ASP A 16 10.69 -3.32 -12.66
N GLN A 17 11.54 -2.35 -13.03
CA GLN A 17 12.81 -2.11 -12.35
C GLN A 17 12.62 -1.66 -10.90
N VAL A 18 11.61 -0.81 -10.66
CA VAL A 18 11.25 -0.40 -9.30
C VAL A 18 10.73 -1.60 -8.51
N LYS A 19 9.84 -2.41 -9.09
CA LYS A 19 9.32 -3.63 -8.45
C LYS A 19 10.44 -4.59 -8.06
N GLU A 20 11.41 -4.83 -8.94
CA GLU A 20 12.61 -5.62 -8.60
C GLU A 20 13.43 -5.00 -7.45
N ALA A 21 13.55 -3.68 -7.40
CA ALA A 21 14.28 -2.99 -6.34
C ALA A 21 13.59 -3.11 -4.97
N PHE A 22 12.25 -3.17 -4.93
CA PHE A 22 11.47 -3.47 -3.73
C PHE A 22 11.69 -4.93 -3.29
N LEU A 23 11.59 -5.89 -4.22
CA LEU A 23 11.80 -7.32 -3.92
C LEU A 23 13.20 -7.58 -3.32
N LYS A 24 14.24 -6.94 -3.86
CA LYS A 24 15.62 -7.02 -3.34
C LYS A 24 15.78 -6.46 -1.92
N ARG A 25 14.80 -5.71 -1.41
CA ARG A 25 14.78 -5.12 -0.06
C ARG A 25 13.77 -5.82 0.86
N HIS A 26 13.42 -7.06 0.57
CA HIS A 26 12.50 -7.87 1.37
C HIS A 26 11.10 -7.22 1.49
N CYS A 27 10.65 -6.55 0.43
CA CYS A 27 9.27 -6.10 0.34
C CYS A 27 8.39 -7.22 -0.23
N TYR A 28 7.24 -7.45 0.39
CA TYR A 28 6.29 -8.48 -0.03
C TYR A 28 5.17 -7.85 -0.86
N PHE A 29 5.00 -8.30 -2.09
CA PHE A 29 3.91 -7.87 -2.96
C PHE A 29 2.70 -8.76 -2.74
N LEU A 30 1.58 -8.15 -2.33
CA LEU A 30 0.31 -8.85 -2.14
C LEU A 30 -0.23 -9.38 -3.47
N LYS A 31 -0.78 -10.60 -3.41
CA LYS A 31 -1.59 -11.17 -4.50
C LYS A 31 -3.00 -10.56 -4.50
N ALA A 32 -3.76 -10.79 -5.58
CA ALA A 32 -5.09 -10.20 -5.75
C ALA A 32 -6.10 -10.63 -4.67
N ASP A 33 -6.01 -11.86 -4.16
CA ASP A 33 -6.80 -12.37 -3.04
C ASP A 33 -6.33 -11.77 -1.70
N GLU A 34 -5.02 -11.66 -1.51
CA GLU A 34 -4.42 -11.05 -0.32
C GLU A 34 -4.73 -9.55 -0.22
N ILE A 35 -4.81 -8.82 -1.34
CA ILE A 35 -5.24 -7.41 -1.37
C ILE A 35 -6.65 -7.26 -0.80
N LYS A 36 -7.58 -8.16 -1.13
CA LYS A 36 -8.95 -8.10 -0.59
C LYS A 36 -8.97 -8.29 0.92
N LEU A 37 -8.19 -9.24 1.44
CA LEU A 37 -8.04 -9.43 2.88
C LEU A 37 -7.49 -8.17 3.56
N PHE A 38 -6.54 -7.48 2.92
CA PHE A 38 -6.04 -6.20 3.40
C PHE A 38 -7.11 -5.10 3.35
N GLU A 39 -7.86 -4.98 2.26
CA GLU A 39 -8.97 -4.01 2.17
C GLU A 39 -10.02 -4.23 3.27
N GLU A 40 -10.32 -5.50 3.60
CA GLU A 40 -11.33 -5.87 4.59
C GLU A 40 -10.85 -5.72 6.05
N HIS A 41 -9.56 -5.98 6.32
CA HIS A 41 -9.04 -6.07 7.69
C HIS A 41 -8.08 -4.96 8.10
N PHE A 42 -7.35 -4.37 7.15
CA PHE A 42 -6.34 -3.36 7.45
C PHE A 42 -6.94 -1.97 7.63
N ILE A 43 -8.00 -1.64 6.90
CA ILE A 43 -8.75 -0.38 7.00
C ILE A 43 -10.09 -0.66 7.66
N ASP A 44 -10.44 0.08 8.71
CA ASP A 44 -11.74 -0.02 9.35
C ASP A 44 -12.82 0.54 8.40
N PRO A 45 -13.76 -0.27 7.89
CA PRO A 45 -14.75 0.17 6.91
C PRO A 45 -15.74 1.20 7.48
N ARG A 46 -15.84 1.33 8.81
CA ARG A 46 -16.70 2.33 9.46
C ARG A 46 -16.03 3.69 9.56
N ARG A 47 -14.71 3.70 9.68
CA ARG A 47 -13.90 4.91 9.91
C ARG A 47 -13.18 5.40 8.67
N GLY A 48 -12.90 4.50 7.71
CA GLY A 48 -12.07 4.80 6.54
C GLY A 48 -10.58 4.95 6.86
N THR A 49 -10.16 4.61 8.08
CA THR A 49 -8.78 4.73 8.57
C THR A 49 -8.24 3.36 8.97
N VAL A 50 -6.92 3.25 9.18
CA VAL A 50 -6.26 2.04 9.71
C VAL A 50 -7.03 1.44 10.88
N ALA A 51 -7.31 0.14 10.79
CA ALA A 51 -7.95 -0.61 11.86
C ALA A 51 -7.04 -0.66 13.10
N GLY A 52 -7.58 -0.36 14.28
CA GLY A 52 -6.86 -0.59 15.53
C GLY A 52 -6.81 -2.10 15.81
N PRO A 53 -5.66 -2.67 16.24
CA PRO A 53 -4.41 -2.03 16.66
C PRO A 53 -3.26 -2.03 15.62
N MET A 54 -3.51 -1.94 14.31
CA MET A 54 -2.49 -2.15 13.26
C MET A 54 -1.35 -1.10 13.23
N ALA A 55 -1.64 0.15 13.61
CA ALA A 55 -0.66 1.24 13.52
C ALA A 55 0.62 0.96 14.32
N GLY A 56 1.79 1.23 13.71
CA GLY A 56 3.10 1.03 14.34
C GLY A 56 3.56 -0.43 14.50
N LYS A 57 2.80 -1.42 14.02
CA LYS A 57 3.22 -2.82 14.00
C LYS A 57 4.17 -3.11 12.83
N SER A 58 4.94 -4.19 12.92
CA SER A 58 5.80 -4.67 11.83
C SER A 58 4.96 -5.18 10.65
N ALA A 59 5.55 -5.20 9.45
CA ALA A 59 4.92 -5.75 8.25
C ALA A 59 4.43 -7.20 8.49
N VAL A 60 5.29 -8.06 9.04
CA VAL A 60 4.93 -9.45 9.37
C VAL A 60 3.71 -9.53 10.29
N LYS A 61 3.65 -8.68 11.34
CA LYS A 61 2.51 -8.73 12.26
C LYS A 61 1.22 -8.21 11.64
N ILE A 62 1.32 -7.21 10.77
CA ILE A 62 0.16 -6.68 10.02
C ILE A 62 -0.36 -7.75 9.07
N ALA A 63 0.50 -8.43 8.32
CA ALA A 63 0.11 -9.54 7.44
C ALA A 63 -0.65 -10.62 8.21
N GLU A 64 -0.12 -11.08 9.34
CA GLU A 64 -0.77 -12.06 10.20
C GLU A 64 -2.16 -11.61 10.64
N MET A 65 -2.30 -10.34 11.06
CA MET A 65 -3.59 -9.78 11.48
C MET A 65 -4.59 -9.61 10.34
N CYS A 66 -4.10 -9.52 9.09
CA CYS A 66 -4.91 -9.53 7.87
C CYS A 66 -5.10 -10.95 7.31
N GLY A 67 -4.63 -12.00 7.99
CA GLY A 67 -4.79 -13.40 7.54
C GLY A 67 -3.84 -13.82 6.41
N VAL A 68 -2.76 -13.07 6.17
CA VAL A 68 -1.76 -13.35 5.13
C VAL A 68 -0.45 -13.81 5.78
N THR A 69 0.18 -14.84 5.21
CA THR A 69 1.51 -15.31 5.65
C THR A 69 2.58 -14.75 4.72
N VAL A 70 3.58 -14.09 5.28
CA VAL A 70 4.71 -13.49 4.56
C VAL A 70 6.04 -13.98 5.15
N PRO A 71 7.17 -13.88 4.41
CA PRO A 71 8.49 -14.20 4.94
C PRO A 71 8.81 -13.42 6.23
N ALA A 72 9.53 -14.05 7.16
CA ALA A 72 9.82 -13.47 8.49
C ALA A 72 10.71 -12.22 8.45
N ASP A 73 11.46 -12.02 7.36
CA ASP A 73 12.33 -10.88 7.09
C ASP A 73 11.62 -9.75 6.32
N THR A 74 10.31 -9.87 6.07
CA THR A 74 9.52 -8.86 5.33
C THR A 74 9.61 -7.49 6.02
N GLN A 75 10.12 -6.50 5.30
CA GLN A 75 10.27 -5.13 5.79
C GLN A 75 9.02 -4.29 5.52
N VAL A 76 8.43 -4.42 4.33
CA VAL A 76 7.29 -3.63 3.86
C VAL A 76 6.35 -4.51 3.05
N ILE A 77 5.05 -4.27 3.19
CA ILE A 77 4.00 -4.86 2.35
C ILE A 77 3.64 -3.89 1.26
N VAL A 78 3.54 -4.36 0.02
CA VAL A 78 3.21 -3.54 -1.15
C VAL A 78 1.97 -4.09 -1.82
N ALA A 79 0.96 -3.24 -2.01
CA ALA A 79 -0.24 -3.53 -2.79
C ALA A 79 -0.15 -2.81 -4.14
N GLU A 80 -0.10 -3.55 -5.25
CA GLU A 80 -0.28 -2.94 -6.57
C GLU A 80 -1.74 -2.47 -6.69
N TYR A 81 -1.94 -1.19 -6.99
CA TYR A 81 -3.24 -0.55 -6.80
C TYR A 81 -3.61 0.37 -7.97
N SER A 82 -4.92 0.54 -8.21
CA SER A 82 -5.44 1.18 -9.43
C SER A 82 -6.39 2.35 -9.20
N GLY A 83 -6.64 2.72 -7.94
CA GLY A 83 -7.50 3.87 -7.63
C GLY A 83 -7.26 4.49 -6.26
N VAL A 84 -7.98 5.59 -6.03
CA VAL A 84 -7.92 6.40 -4.83
C VAL A 84 -9.35 6.71 -4.37
N GLY A 85 -9.58 6.71 -3.05
CA GLY A 85 -10.85 7.07 -2.43
C GLY A 85 -11.54 5.92 -1.71
N PRO A 86 -12.81 6.09 -1.28
CA PRO A 86 -13.52 5.12 -0.44
C PRO A 86 -13.74 3.74 -1.09
N LYS A 87 -13.74 3.69 -2.43
CA LYS A 87 -13.81 2.42 -3.18
C LYS A 87 -12.48 1.67 -3.24
N TYR A 88 -11.41 2.32 -2.78
CA TYR A 88 -10.04 1.88 -2.81
C TYR A 88 -9.43 2.04 -1.41
N PRO A 89 -9.86 1.25 -0.40
CA PRO A 89 -9.55 1.51 1.01
C PRO A 89 -8.06 1.68 1.31
N LEU A 90 -7.19 0.91 0.64
CA LEU A 90 -5.74 0.95 0.85
C LEU A 90 -5.08 2.26 0.38
N SER A 91 -5.82 3.14 -0.30
CA SER A 91 -5.34 4.47 -0.69
C SER A 91 -5.35 5.50 0.44
N ALA A 92 -5.98 5.21 1.57
CA ALA A 92 -6.00 6.08 2.76
C ALA A 92 -4.62 6.18 3.44
N GLU A 93 -4.49 7.06 4.44
CA GLU A 93 -3.34 7.13 5.35
C GLU A 93 -3.15 5.80 6.13
N LYS A 94 -1.94 5.23 6.11
CA LYS A 94 -1.66 3.90 6.68
C LYS A 94 -0.76 3.86 7.92
N LEU A 95 0.07 4.89 8.16
CA LEU A 95 0.98 5.02 9.33
C LEU A 95 1.69 3.71 9.73
N SER A 96 2.09 2.90 8.75
CA SER A 96 2.59 1.54 8.93
C SER A 96 3.46 1.14 7.73
N PRO A 97 4.22 0.03 7.80
CA PRO A 97 5.03 -0.47 6.68
C PRO A 97 4.16 -1.18 5.61
N VAL A 98 3.11 -0.51 5.14
CA VAL A 98 2.21 -0.95 4.07
C VAL A 98 2.11 0.17 3.05
N PHE A 99 2.49 -0.08 1.80
CA PHE A 99 2.45 0.89 0.71
C PHE A 99 1.49 0.45 -0.38
N THR A 100 0.88 1.42 -1.07
CA THR A 100 0.28 1.19 -2.39
C THR A 100 1.28 1.57 -3.48
N LEU A 101 1.36 0.77 -4.54
CA LEU A 101 2.18 1.02 -5.72
C LEU A 101 1.28 1.24 -6.93
N TYR A 102 1.39 2.40 -7.56
CA TYR A 102 0.61 2.79 -8.72
C TYR A 102 1.51 2.86 -9.96
N LYS A 103 1.00 2.36 -11.08
CA LYS A 103 1.61 2.52 -12.41
C LYS A 103 0.98 3.72 -13.11
N ALA A 104 1.80 4.69 -13.50
CA ALA A 104 1.38 5.84 -14.28
C ALA A 104 1.82 5.72 -15.74
N GLU A 105 0.93 6.04 -16.67
CA GLU A 105 1.17 6.03 -18.11
C GLU A 105 1.99 7.22 -18.59
N ASN A 106 1.97 8.32 -17.82
CA ASN A 106 2.69 9.56 -18.09
C ASN A 106 2.62 10.49 -16.85
N SER A 107 3.38 11.58 -16.90
CA SER A 107 3.45 12.56 -15.81
C SER A 107 2.10 13.19 -15.46
N VAL A 108 1.21 13.43 -16.44
CA VAL A 108 -0.12 14.00 -16.17
C VAL A 108 -0.93 13.05 -15.30
N GLN A 109 -0.95 11.76 -15.62
CA GLN A 109 -1.62 10.76 -14.79
C GLN A 109 -0.94 10.63 -13.42
N ALA A 110 0.40 10.65 -13.36
CA ALA A 110 1.14 10.60 -12.09
C ALA A 110 0.75 11.75 -11.16
N PHE A 111 0.76 13.00 -11.65
CA PHE A 111 0.33 14.16 -10.88
C PHE A 111 -1.13 14.07 -10.46
N LYS A 112 -2.01 13.53 -11.31
CA LYS A 112 -3.41 13.30 -10.94
C LYS A 112 -3.52 12.31 -9.78
N ILE A 113 -2.85 11.16 -9.85
CA ILE A 113 -2.85 10.16 -8.77
C ILE A 113 -2.33 10.78 -7.47
N CYS A 114 -1.21 11.50 -7.52
CA CYS A 114 -0.65 12.17 -6.34
C CYS A 114 -1.62 13.22 -5.76
N THR A 115 -2.28 14.01 -6.60
CA THR A 115 -3.26 15.01 -6.17
C THR A 115 -4.48 14.34 -5.53
N ASP A 116 -5.00 13.26 -6.14
CA ASP A 116 -6.11 12.51 -5.59
C ASP A 116 -5.76 11.90 -4.22
N LEU A 117 -4.55 11.36 -4.06
CA LEU A 117 -4.05 10.82 -2.78
C LEU A 117 -3.99 11.90 -1.69
N LEU A 118 -3.43 13.07 -2.02
CA LEU A 118 -3.34 14.20 -1.08
C LEU A 118 -4.72 14.74 -0.67
N ASN A 119 -5.68 14.72 -1.59
CA ASN A 119 -7.05 15.17 -1.30
C ASN A 119 -7.85 14.15 -0.50
N TYR A 120 -7.56 12.85 -0.65
CA TYR A 120 -8.29 11.80 0.06
C TYR A 120 -7.84 11.64 1.51
N GLY A 121 -6.51 11.63 1.74
CA GLY A 121 -5.93 11.57 3.09
C GLY A 121 -6.32 10.30 3.84
#